data_AF-A0A7S2EM07-F1
#
_entry.id   AF-A0A7S2EM07-F1
#
_cell.length_a   1.000
_cell.length_b   1.000
_cell.length_c   1.000
_cell.angle_alpha   90.00
_cell.angle_beta   90.00
_cell.angle_gamma   90.00
#
_symmetry.space_group_name_H-M   'P 1'
#
loop_
_entity.id
_entity.type
_entity.pdbx_description
1 polymer ?
#
loop_
_entity_poly.entity_id
_entity_poly.type
_entity_poly.pdbx_seq_one_letter_code
_entity_poly.pdbx_strand_id
1 'polypeptide(L)'
;QMAEQEEANLELEEKYSSLAEEVQSKTKKLKKVWTKFQQAKAEIKDLESEFQIERDDMLESIRHLTRQMKLKDLIISNFIPPKYANALDDAEKGGRAVWNEEEEAWIIPKLELSGNNIQRRKVSIPDLPRPESEYARKMKKTDSNPRYRYDNIINLDLDIPERSTQKYEGPNMVSKVSSMLEMGLDDAVEELVFADKDDELVPGNPYLQYS
;
A
#
# COMPACT_ATOMS: atom_id res chain seq x y z
N GLN A 1 -19.89 1.84 43.85
CA GLN A 1 -20.45 2.53 45.03
C GLN A 1 -21.14 1.58 46.02
N MET A 2 -22.29 0.96 45.73
CA MET A 2 -22.88 -0.03 46.68
C MET A 2 -22.01 -1.29 46.87
N ALA A 3 -21.45 -1.83 45.78
CA ALA A 3 -20.60 -3.04 45.84
C ALA A 3 -19.27 -2.83 46.61
N GLU A 4 -18.66 -1.65 46.51
CA GLU A 4 -17.42 -1.31 47.25
C GLU A 4 -17.70 -1.09 48.74
N GLN A 5 -18.87 -0.54 49.09
CA GLN A 5 -19.27 -0.34 50.48
C GLN A 5 -19.62 -1.67 51.16
N GLU A 6 -20.22 -2.60 50.43
CA GLU A 6 -20.48 -3.96 50.92
C GLU A 6 -19.18 -4.76 51.10
N GLU A 7 -18.21 -4.65 50.17
CA GLU A 7 -16.89 -5.28 50.31
C GLU A 7 -16.11 -4.73 51.52
N ALA A 8 -16.17 -3.42 51.76
CA ALA A 8 -15.49 -2.77 52.88
C ALA A 8 -16.11 -3.12 54.24
N ASN A 9 -17.44 -3.29 54.33
CA ASN A 9 -18.11 -3.71 55.57
C ASN A 9 -17.81 -5.17 55.92
N LEU A 10 -17.72 -6.04 54.91
CA LEU A 10 -17.39 -7.45 55.10
C LEU A 10 -15.93 -7.65 55.55
N GLU A 11 -15.02 -6.74 55.15
CA GLU A 11 -13.62 -6.71 55.62
C GLU A 11 -13.47 -6.26 57.08
N LEU A 12 -14.39 -5.45 57.60
CA LEU A 12 -14.31 -4.90 58.96
C LEU A 12 -14.81 -5.89 60.04
N GLU A 13 -15.63 -6.88 59.65
CA GLU A 13 -16.23 -7.88 60.57
C GLU A 13 -15.46 -9.21 60.66
N GLU A 14 -14.38 -9.42 59.89
CA GLU A 14 -13.58 -10.66 59.95
C GLU A 14 -12.72 -10.74 61.24
N LYS A 15 -13.34 -11.05 62.38
CA LYS A 15 -12.61 -11.59 63.53
C LYS A 15 -12.44 -13.10 63.36
N TYR A 16 -11.22 -13.54 63.04
CA TYR A 16 -10.92 -14.95 62.82
C TYR A 16 -11.11 -15.78 64.10
N SER A 17 -11.82 -16.92 64.00
CA SER A 17 -12.10 -17.77 65.17
C SER A 17 -10.92 -18.70 65.53
N SER A 18 -9.99 -18.92 64.59
CA SER A 18 -8.75 -19.67 64.79
C SER A 18 -7.61 -19.21 63.87
N LEU A 19 -6.37 -19.48 64.27
CA LEU A 19 -5.18 -19.18 63.46
C LEU A 19 -5.20 -19.89 62.10
N ALA A 20 -5.76 -21.10 62.03
CA ALA A 20 -5.89 -21.85 60.78
C ALA A 20 -6.88 -21.18 59.81
N GLU A 21 -7.98 -20.63 60.33
CA GLU A 21 -8.99 -19.90 59.54
C GLU A 21 -8.42 -18.57 59.02
N GLU A 22 -7.63 -17.86 59.84
CA GLU A 22 -6.92 -16.65 59.43
C GLU A 22 -5.94 -16.93 58.28
N VAL A 23 -5.13 -17.99 58.38
CA VAL A 23 -4.20 -18.39 57.32
C VAL A 23 -4.95 -18.75 56.03
N GLN A 24 -6.07 -19.45 56.13
CA GLN A 24 -6.88 -19.78 54.97
C GLN A 24 -7.51 -18.53 54.32
N SER A 25 -8.05 -17.60 55.10
CA SER A 25 -8.62 -16.34 54.57
C SER A 25 -7.54 -15.50 53.88
N LYS A 26 -6.39 -15.30 54.54
CA LYS A 26 -5.24 -14.58 53.95
C LYS A 26 -4.71 -15.26 52.68
N THR A 27 -4.65 -16.59 52.66
CA THR A 27 -4.23 -17.34 51.45
C THR A 27 -5.23 -17.17 50.31
N LYS A 28 -6.54 -17.16 50.60
CA LYS A 28 -7.58 -16.90 49.59
C LYS A 28 -7.48 -15.46 49.05
N LYS A 29 -7.31 -14.46 49.92
CA LYS A 29 -7.10 -13.06 49.51
C LYS A 29 -5.85 -12.91 48.65
N LEU A 30 -4.74 -13.52 49.07
CA LEU A 30 -3.49 -13.53 48.30
C LEU A 30 -3.67 -14.16 46.92
N LYS A 31 -4.33 -15.32 46.82
CA LYS A 31 -4.63 -15.95 45.54
C LYS A 31 -5.47 -15.06 44.64
N LYS A 32 -6.52 -14.41 45.18
CA LYS A 32 -7.36 -13.46 44.42
C LYS A 32 -6.53 -12.29 43.88
N VAL A 33 -5.72 -11.66 44.72
CA VAL A 33 -4.86 -10.52 44.31
C VAL A 33 -3.81 -10.97 43.30
N TRP A 34 -3.22 -12.15 43.49
CA TRP A 34 -2.25 -12.71 42.55
C TRP A 34 -2.89 -13.01 41.19
N THR A 35 -4.10 -13.56 41.14
CA THR A 35 -4.83 -13.76 39.87
C THR A 35 -5.10 -12.43 39.18
N LYS A 36 -5.59 -11.41 39.92
CA LYS A 36 -5.79 -10.06 39.37
C LYS A 36 -4.49 -9.45 38.83
N PHE A 37 -3.38 -9.65 39.55
CA PHE A 37 -2.06 -9.18 39.12
C PHE A 37 -1.61 -9.88 37.82
N GLN A 38 -1.77 -11.20 37.71
CA GLN A 38 -1.43 -11.92 36.48
C GLN A 38 -2.32 -11.51 35.31
N GLN A 39 -3.61 -11.28 35.55
CA GLN A 39 -4.54 -10.75 34.54
C GLN A 39 -4.09 -9.37 34.06
N ALA A 40 -3.88 -8.41 34.98
CA ALA A 40 -3.42 -7.07 34.61
C ALA A 40 -2.05 -7.11 33.90
N LYS A 41 -1.15 -8.02 34.28
CA LYS A 41 0.14 -8.20 33.60
C LYS A 41 -0.05 -8.72 32.17
N ALA A 42 -0.98 -9.65 31.95
CA ALA A 42 -1.31 -10.13 30.61
C ALA A 42 -1.95 -9.02 29.77
N GLU A 43 -2.91 -8.29 30.34
CA GLU A 43 -3.56 -7.14 29.69
C GLU A 43 -2.56 -6.07 29.25
N ILE A 44 -1.58 -5.73 30.09
CA ILE A 44 -0.52 -4.79 29.71
C ILE A 44 0.25 -5.29 28.49
N LYS A 45 0.61 -6.58 28.47
CA LYS A 45 1.37 -7.17 27.35
C LYS A 45 0.54 -7.18 26.07
N ASP A 46 -0.74 -7.50 26.17
CA ASP A 46 -1.64 -7.54 25.03
C ASP A 46 -1.83 -6.12 24.46
N LEU A 47 -2.05 -5.13 25.32
CA LEU A 47 -2.11 -3.72 24.92
C LEU A 47 -0.81 -3.24 24.27
N GLU A 48 0.36 -3.56 24.84
CA GLU A 48 1.65 -3.20 24.23
C GLU A 48 1.80 -3.78 22.82
N SER A 49 1.36 -5.03 22.60
CA SER A 49 1.37 -5.65 21.28
C SER A 49 0.41 -4.97 20.31
N GLU A 50 -0.80 -4.64 20.75
CA GLU A 50 -1.80 -3.93 19.92
C GLU A 50 -1.31 -2.54 19.54
N PHE A 51 -0.77 -1.78 20.51
CA PHE A 51 -0.18 -0.47 20.25
C PHE A 51 0.98 -0.54 19.25
N GLN A 52 1.81 -1.59 19.32
CA GLN A 52 2.91 -1.75 18.38
C GLN A 52 2.39 -1.99 16.95
N ILE A 53 1.37 -2.84 16.79
CA ILE A 53 0.74 -3.10 15.49
C ILE A 53 0.12 -1.83 14.92
N GLU A 54 -0.67 -1.09 15.72
CA GLU A 54 -1.30 0.16 15.28
C GLU A 54 -0.26 1.22 14.86
N ARG A 55 0.85 1.31 15.60
CA ARG A 55 1.97 2.18 15.23
C ARG A 55 2.59 1.77 13.91
N ASP A 56 2.79 0.48 13.68
CA ASP A 56 3.39 -0.02 12.45
C ASP A 56 2.46 0.22 11.25
N ASP A 57 1.14 0.02 11.40
CA ASP A 57 0.13 0.32 10.39
C ASP A 57 0.06 1.82 10.03
N MET A 58 0.13 2.68 11.05
CA MET A 58 0.19 4.13 10.86
C MET A 58 1.49 4.54 10.14
N LEU A 59 2.63 3.94 10.50
CA LEU A 59 3.90 4.19 9.81
C LEU A 59 3.88 3.70 8.36
N GLU A 60 3.25 2.57 8.07
CA GLU A 60 3.06 2.08 6.72
C GLU A 60 2.19 3.04 5.90
N SER A 61 1.09 3.53 6.48
CA SER A 61 0.21 4.52 5.84
C SER A 61 0.97 5.80 5.50
N ILE A 62 1.78 6.32 6.41
CA ILE A 62 2.64 7.49 6.16
C ILE A 62 3.62 7.23 5.01
N ARG A 63 4.29 6.07 5.01
CA ARG A 63 5.24 5.70 3.95
C ARG A 63 4.53 5.58 2.60
N HIS A 64 3.35 4.98 2.57
CA HIS A 64 2.53 4.83 1.38
C HIS A 64 2.12 6.19 0.81
N LEU A 65 1.52 7.05 1.63
CA LEU A 65 1.09 8.40 1.25
C LEU A 65 2.28 9.26 0.78
N THR A 66 3.43 9.16 1.47
CA THR A 66 4.66 9.86 1.06
C THR A 66 5.13 9.41 -0.33
N ARG A 67 5.08 8.10 -0.61
CA ARG A 67 5.45 7.55 -1.93
C ARG A 67 4.50 8.05 -3.01
N GLN A 68 3.19 8.04 -2.72
CA GLN A 68 2.19 8.57 -3.65
C GLN A 68 2.41 10.06 -3.92
N MET A 69 2.64 10.87 -2.89
CA MET A 69 2.89 12.31 -3.04
C MET A 69 4.11 12.56 -3.93
N LYS A 70 5.25 11.93 -3.63
CA LYS A 70 6.47 12.03 -4.44
C LYS A 70 6.25 11.62 -5.89
N LEU A 71 5.46 10.58 -6.14
CA LEU A 71 5.11 10.16 -7.49
C LEU A 71 4.29 11.24 -8.21
N LYS A 72 3.29 11.82 -7.55
CA LYS A 72 2.48 12.91 -8.13
C LYS A 72 3.33 14.14 -8.42
N ASP A 73 4.22 14.53 -7.52
CA ASP A 73 5.16 15.64 -7.72
C ASP A 73 6.11 15.39 -8.91
N LEU A 74 6.59 14.16 -9.05
CA LEU A 74 7.43 13.75 -10.18
C LEU A 74 6.65 13.84 -11.50
N ILE A 75 5.39 13.37 -11.51
CA ILE A 75 4.53 13.49 -12.69
C ILE A 75 4.28 14.96 -13.05
N ILE A 76 3.94 15.80 -12.06
CA ILE A 76 3.69 17.23 -12.27
C ILE A 76 4.94 17.90 -12.85
N SER A 77 6.11 17.69 -12.26
CA SER A 77 7.37 18.32 -12.70
C SER A 77 7.83 17.90 -14.10
N ASN A 78 7.58 16.65 -14.51
CA ASN A 78 8.03 16.14 -15.81
C ASN A 78 7.02 16.39 -16.93
N PHE A 79 5.71 16.38 -16.65
CA PHE A 79 4.67 16.36 -17.70
C PHE A 79 3.81 17.63 -17.74
N ILE A 80 3.80 18.46 -16.71
CA ILE A 80 2.98 19.67 -16.64
C ILE A 80 3.87 20.90 -16.69
N PRO A 81 3.72 21.80 -17.68
CA PRO A 81 4.49 23.04 -17.70
C PRO A 81 4.23 23.87 -16.42
N PRO A 82 5.27 24.49 -15.84
CA PRO A 82 5.21 25.10 -14.50
C PRO A 82 4.16 26.20 -14.39
N LYS A 83 3.91 26.93 -15.49
CA LYS A 83 2.87 27.95 -15.56
C LYS A 83 1.47 27.40 -15.22
N TYR A 84 1.15 26.19 -15.67
CA TYR A 84 -0.15 25.58 -15.42
C TYR A 84 -0.22 24.94 -14.05
N ALA A 85 0.87 24.32 -13.59
CA ALA A 85 0.96 23.77 -12.24
C ALA A 85 0.76 24.86 -11.17
N ASN A 86 1.49 25.98 -11.27
CA ASN A 86 1.38 27.09 -10.32
C ASN A 86 0.00 27.76 -10.34
N ALA A 87 -0.67 27.77 -11.49
CA ALA A 87 -2.00 28.35 -11.62
C ALA A 87 -3.10 27.49 -10.95
N LEU A 88 -2.83 26.20 -10.74
CA LEU A 88 -3.73 25.23 -10.11
C LEU A 88 -3.34 24.90 -8.67
N ASP A 89 -2.21 25.40 -8.20
CA ASP A 89 -1.76 25.23 -6.82
C ASP A 89 -2.73 25.90 -5.83
N ASP A 90 -2.46 25.73 -4.55
CA ASP A 90 -3.16 26.37 -3.45
C ASP A 90 -3.24 27.90 -3.64
N ALA A 91 -4.38 28.48 -3.31
CA ALA A 91 -4.61 29.92 -3.28
C ALA A 91 -3.56 30.64 -2.42
N GLU A 92 -3.11 30.04 -1.31
CA GLU A 92 -2.04 30.61 -0.48
C GLU A 92 -0.68 30.67 -1.20
N LYS A 93 -0.44 29.73 -2.13
CA LYS A 93 0.77 29.67 -2.97
C LYS A 93 0.63 30.46 -4.27
N GLY A 94 -0.45 31.25 -4.41
CA GLY A 94 -0.72 32.09 -5.57
C GLY A 94 -1.48 31.39 -6.70
N GLY A 95 -2.01 30.19 -6.45
CA GLY A 95 -2.85 29.44 -7.38
C GLY A 95 -4.33 29.73 -7.19
N ARG A 96 -5.17 28.77 -7.61
CA ARG A 96 -6.65 28.91 -7.59
C ARG A 96 -7.32 27.88 -6.70
N ALA A 97 -6.66 26.80 -6.31
CA ALA A 97 -7.29 25.76 -5.51
C ALA A 97 -7.54 26.27 -4.09
N VAL A 98 -8.72 25.98 -3.55
CA VAL A 98 -9.11 26.34 -2.18
C VAL A 98 -9.54 25.06 -1.47
N TRP A 99 -9.00 24.81 -0.29
CA TRP A 99 -9.40 23.69 0.54
C TRP A 99 -10.78 23.93 1.15
N ASN A 100 -11.70 22.98 1.00
CA ASN A 100 -12.98 22.97 1.67
C ASN A 100 -12.96 21.96 2.82
N GLU A 101 -13.05 22.46 4.05
CA GLU A 101 -13.03 21.63 5.27
C GLU A 101 -14.30 20.77 5.43
N GLU A 102 -15.46 21.25 4.95
CA GLU A 102 -16.74 20.52 5.09
C GLU A 102 -16.80 19.27 4.20
N GLU A 103 -16.20 19.35 3.01
CA GLU A 103 -16.16 18.26 2.03
C GLU A 103 -14.82 17.49 2.04
N GLU A 104 -13.86 17.92 2.88
CA GLU A 104 -12.48 17.40 2.92
C GLU A 104 -11.83 17.31 1.52
N ALA A 105 -12.04 18.33 0.69
CA ALA A 105 -11.63 18.32 -0.72
C ALA A 105 -11.10 19.67 -1.22
N TRP A 106 -10.17 19.62 -2.18
CA TRP A 106 -9.72 20.79 -2.92
C TRP A 106 -10.75 21.18 -3.99
N ILE A 107 -11.23 22.42 -3.93
CA ILE A 107 -12.17 22.99 -4.90
C ILE A 107 -11.45 24.05 -5.73
N ILE A 108 -11.65 24.02 -7.05
CA ILE A 108 -11.21 25.10 -7.93
C ILE A 108 -12.41 26.04 -8.16
N PRO A 109 -12.38 27.27 -7.65
CA PRO A 109 -13.48 28.22 -7.83
C PRO A 109 -13.73 28.48 -9.32
N LYS A 110 -15.01 28.62 -9.68
CA LYS A 110 -15.46 28.93 -11.05
C LYS A 110 -15.10 27.85 -12.09
N LEU A 111 -14.83 26.62 -11.66
CA LEU A 111 -14.59 25.49 -12.57
C LEU A 111 -15.75 25.27 -13.54
N GLU A 112 -17.00 25.48 -13.10
CA GLU A 112 -18.20 25.34 -13.95
C GLU A 112 -18.27 26.35 -15.10
N LEU A 113 -17.58 27.47 -14.98
CA LEU A 113 -17.47 28.47 -16.06
C LEU A 113 -16.35 28.12 -17.05
N SER A 114 -15.57 27.07 -16.77
CA SER A 114 -14.58 26.53 -17.69
C SER A 114 -15.29 25.86 -18.86
N GLY A 115 -15.02 26.32 -20.09
CA GLY A 115 -15.63 25.81 -21.32
C GLY A 115 -15.43 24.31 -21.58
N ASN A 116 -14.62 23.63 -20.77
CA ASN A 116 -14.40 22.19 -20.82
C ASN A 116 -15.68 21.39 -20.49
N ASN A 117 -16.54 21.87 -19.58
CA ASN A 117 -17.82 21.21 -19.26
C ASN A 117 -18.89 21.45 -20.35
N ILE A 118 -18.70 22.46 -21.20
CA ILE A 118 -19.66 22.89 -22.22
C ILE A 118 -19.38 22.21 -23.58
N GLN A 119 -18.15 21.79 -23.84
CA GLN A 119 -17.78 21.17 -25.12
C GLN A 119 -17.74 19.64 -25.02
N ARG A 120 -18.92 18.99 -25.12
CA ARG A 120 -18.93 17.63 -25.69
C ARG A 120 -18.35 17.74 -27.10
N ARG A 121 -17.25 17.04 -27.38
CA ARG A 121 -16.64 17.01 -28.72
C ARG A 121 -17.75 16.69 -29.72
N LYS A 122 -18.02 17.60 -30.66
CA LYS A 122 -19.11 17.42 -31.65
C LYS A 122 -18.83 16.14 -32.42
N VAL A 123 -19.66 15.12 -32.19
CA VAL A 123 -19.61 13.85 -32.91
C VAL A 123 -20.39 14.05 -34.19
N SER A 124 -19.70 14.04 -35.33
CA SER A 124 -20.34 14.21 -36.65
C SER A 124 -21.15 12.98 -37.06
N ILE A 125 -20.82 11.79 -36.54
CA ILE A 125 -21.46 10.50 -36.86
C ILE A 125 -21.43 9.63 -35.58
N PRO A 126 -22.58 9.10 -35.10
CA PRO A 126 -22.60 8.15 -33.98
C PRO A 126 -21.63 6.98 -34.22
N ASP A 127 -20.92 6.54 -33.19
CA ASP A 127 -19.92 5.45 -33.19
C ASP A 127 -18.56 5.71 -33.85
N LEU A 128 -18.26 6.93 -34.35
CA LEU A 128 -16.90 7.29 -34.76
C LEU A 128 -16.30 8.39 -33.87
N PRO A 129 -15.05 8.23 -33.38
CA PRO A 129 -14.40 9.25 -32.55
C PRO A 129 -14.05 10.53 -33.35
N ARG A 130 -14.03 10.46 -34.69
CA ARG A 130 -13.71 11.56 -35.62
C ARG A 130 -14.50 11.44 -36.94
N PRO A 131 -14.82 12.56 -37.61
CA PRO A 131 -15.37 12.54 -38.97
C PRO A 131 -14.39 11.89 -39.96
N GLU A 132 -14.86 10.89 -40.71
CA GLU A 132 -14.13 10.33 -41.86
C GLU A 132 -14.82 10.75 -43.17
N SER A 133 -14.03 11.05 -44.20
CA SER A 133 -14.58 11.26 -45.55
C SER A 133 -15.06 9.94 -46.16
N GLU A 134 -16.03 9.99 -47.08
CA GLU A 134 -16.48 8.79 -47.80
C GLU A 134 -15.34 8.10 -48.55
N TYR A 135 -14.38 8.89 -49.08
CA TYR A 135 -13.20 8.38 -49.76
C TYR A 135 -12.34 7.53 -48.82
N ALA A 136 -12.04 8.03 -47.61
CA ALA A 136 -11.29 7.28 -46.61
C ALA A 136 -12.02 5.98 -46.20
N ARG A 137 -13.35 6.03 -46.04
CA ARG A 137 -14.16 4.86 -45.69
C ARG A 137 -14.12 3.77 -46.76
N LYS A 138 -14.12 4.14 -48.05
CA LYS A 138 -14.00 3.19 -49.17
C LYS A 138 -12.59 2.60 -49.23
N MET A 139 -11.56 3.44 -49.16
CA MET A 139 -10.18 3.00 -49.25
C MET A 139 -9.75 2.12 -48.06
N LYS A 140 -10.26 2.36 -46.85
CA LYS A 140 -10.01 1.52 -45.67
C LYS A 140 -10.36 0.04 -45.87
N LYS A 141 -11.30 -0.28 -46.76
CA LYS A 141 -11.69 -1.66 -47.09
C LYS A 141 -10.74 -2.35 -48.07
N THR A 142 -10.02 -1.58 -48.87
CA THR A 142 -9.18 -2.06 -49.97
C THR A 142 -7.69 -1.95 -49.63
N ASP A 143 -7.32 -0.91 -48.88
CA ASP A 143 -5.95 -0.58 -48.51
C ASP A 143 -5.82 -0.56 -46.98
N SER A 144 -4.77 -1.22 -46.47
CA SER A 144 -4.41 -1.24 -45.06
C SER A 144 -3.48 -0.07 -44.66
N ASN A 145 -3.36 0.95 -45.52
CA ASN A 145 -2.60 2.15 -45.21
C ASN A 145 -3.24 2.93 -44.03
N PRO A 146 -2.47 3.26 -42.98
CA PRO A 146 -2.93 4.05 -41.83
C PRO A 146 -3.54 5.41 -42.20
N ARG A 147 -3.19 5.97 -43.38
CA ARG A 147 -3.70 7.25 -43.87
C ARG A 147 -5.23 7.33 -43.96
N TYR A 148 -5.91 6.20 -44.15
CA TYR A 148 -7.37 6.16 -44.31
C TYR A 148 -8.14 5.79 -43.04
N ARG A 149 -7.47 5.72 -41.88
CA ARG A 149 -8.10 5.36 -40.60
C ARG A 149 -8.16 6.55 -39.65
N TYR A 150 -9.19 6.56 -38.79
CA TYR A 150 -9.34 7.59 -37.76
C TYR A 150 -8.32 7.46 -36.62
N ASP A 151 -7.83 6.25 -36.36
CA ASP A 151 -6.81 5.94 -35.36
C ASP A 151 -5.44 5.92 -36.03
N ASN A 152 -4.53 6.80 -35.59
CA ASN A 152 -3.15 6.88 -36.08
C ASN A 152 -2.30 5.70 -35.55
N ILE A 153 -2.81 4.49 -35.72
CA ILE A 153 -2.23 3.24 -35.23
C ILE A 153 -1.95 2.39 -36.45
N ILE A 154 -0.70 1.96 -36.57
CA ILE A 154 -0.29 0.97 -37.57
C ILE A 154 -0.60 -0.39 -36.98
N ASN A 155 -1.57 -1.11 -37.56
CA ASN A 155 -1.80 -2.50 -37.19
C ASN A 155 -0.73 -3.34 -37.86
N LEU A 156 0.28 -3.71 -37.08
CA LEU A 156 1.28 -4.68 -37.49
C LEU A 156 0.81 -6.07 -37.07
N ASP A 157 1.05 -7.06 -37.91
CA ASP A 157 0.90 -8.45 -37.50
C ASP A 157 1.94 -8.74 -36.40
N LEU A 158 1.50 -9.41 -35.34
CA LEU A 158 2.38 -9.77 -34.23
C LEU A 158 3.34 -10.86 -34.73
N ASP A 159 4.62 -10.54 -34.80
CA ASP A 159 5.65 -11.53 -35.07
C ASP A 159 5.90 -12.34 -33.79
N ILE A 160 5.62 -13.65 -33.85
CA ILE A 160 5.72 -14.52 -32.69
C ILE A 160 7.20 -14.88 -32.52
N PRO A 161 7.81 -14.60 -31.35
CA PRO A 161 9.23 -14.88 -31.17
C PRO A 161 9.50 -16.39 -31.23
N GLU A 162 10.58 -16.79 -31.90
CA GLU A 162 11.01 -18.20 -31.98
C GLU A 162 11.39 -18.79 -30.60
N ARG A 163 11.64 -17.95 -29.58
CA ARG A 163 12.01 -18.36 -28.22
C ARG A 163 11.23 -17.59 -27.14
N SER A 164 10.69 -18.32 -26.17
CA SER A 164 10.04 -17.78 -24.97
C SER A 164 11.05 -17.46 -23.87
N THR A 165 10.80 -16.43 -23.05
CA THR A 165 11.63 -15.99 -21.91
C THR A 165 11.85 -17.07 -20.86
N GLN A 166 11.00 -18.11 -20.84
CA GLN A 166 11.18 -19.29 -20.00
C GLN A 166 12.39 -20.16 -20.40
N LYS A 167 12.93 -19.99 -21.61
CA LYS A 167 14.08 -20.74 -22.15
C LYS A 167 15.35 -19.87 -22.23
N TYR A 168 15.41 -18.80 -21.44
CA TYR A 168 16.57 -17.91 -21.39
C TYR A 168 17.54 -18.38 -20.30
N GLU A 169 18.68 -18.95 -20.72
CA GLU A 169 19.82 -19.25 -19.86
C GLU A 169 20.91 -18.21 -20.18
N GLY A 170 20.98 -17.14 -19.38
CA GLY A 170 22.03 -16.13 -19.48
C GLY A 170 23.23 -16.47 -18.59
N PRO A 171 24.43 -15.92 -18.88
CA PRO A 171 25.59 -16.09 -17.99
C PRO A 171 25.26 -15.47 -16.63
N ASN A 172 25.40 -16.24 -15.55
CA ASN A 172 25.16 -15.87 -14.14
C ASN A 172 23.70 -15.93 -13.64
N MET A 173 22.76 -16.56 -14.36
CA MET A 173 21.46 -16.90 -13.78
C MET A 173 21.54 -18.19 -12.94
N VAL A 174 21.76 -18.07 -11.63
CA VAL A 174 21.57 -19.19 -10.70
C VAL A 174 20.10 -19.25 -10.32
N SER A 175 19.37 -20.26 -10.81
CA SER A 175 17.99 -20.50 -10.40
C SER A 175 17.96 -20.77 -8.89
N LYS A 176 17.14 -20.03 -8.13
CA LYS A 176 16.97 -20.21 -6.67
C LYS A 176 16.61 -21.65 -6.28
N VAL A 177 15.99 -22.37 -7.22
CA VAL A 177 15.62 -23.79 -7.08
C VAL A 177 16.84 -24.70 -7.22
N SER A 178 17.82 -24.33 -8.06
CA SER A 178 19.07 -25.08 -8.25
C SER A 178 19.91 -25.09 -6.97
N SER A 179 20.07 -23.92 -6.32
CA SER A 179 20.82 -23.82 -5.05
C SER A 179 20.15 -24.58 -3.90
N MET A 180 18.81 -24.67 -3.90
CA MET A 180 18.08 -25.47 -2.90
C MET A 180 18.20 -26.98 -3.15
N LEU A 181 18.23 -27.42 -4.40
CA LEU A 181 18.44 -28.84 -4.75
C LEU A 181 19.87 -29.32 -4.49
N GLU A 182 20.84 -28.40 -4.51
CA GLU A 182 22.26 -28.70 -4.28
C GLU A 182 22.62 -28.79 -2.78
N MET A 183 21.77 -28.24 -1.89
CA MET A 183 21.88 -28.48 -0.45
C MET A 183 21.29 -29.86 -0.15
N GLY A 184 22.16 -30.87 -0.07
CA GLY A 184 21.80 -32.24 0.28
C GLY A 184 21.07 -32.33 1.63
N LEU A 185 19.98 -33.11 1.65
CA LEU A 185 19.21 -33.45 2.85
C LEU A 185 20.05 -34.37 3.75
N ASP A 186 20.85 -33.79 4.64
CA ASP A 186 21.37 -34.49 5.80
C ASP A 186 20.44 -34.25 7.00
N ASP A 187 19.77 -35.33 7.44
CA ASP A 187 18.78 -35.37 8.54
C ASP A 187 19.42 -35.17 9.92
N ALA A 188 19.92 -33.96 10.19
CA ALA A 188 20.17 -33.50 11.55
C ALA A 188 19.56 -32.11 11.71
N VAL A 189 18.66 -31.99 12.70
CA VAL A 189 18.00 -30.76 13.11
C VAL A 189 19.03 -29.76 13.62
N GLU A 190 19.68 -29.05 12.70
CA GLU A 190 20.34 -27.79 12.97
C GLU A 190 19.40 -26.65 12.57
N GLU A 191 19.18 -25.78 13.53
CA GLU A 191 18.47 -24.51 13.39
C GLU A 191 19.02 -23.73 12.18
N LEU A 192 18.13 -23.42 11.23
CA LEU A 192 18.46 -22.61 10.06
C LEU A 192 18.80 -21.19 10.49
N VAL A 193 20.07 -20.96 10.84
CA VAL A 193 20.61 -19.62 11.02
C VAL A 193 20.89 -19.04 9.62
N PHE A 194 20.04 -18.12 9.19
CA PHE A 194 20.36 -17.25 8.06
C PHE A 194 21.51 -16.35 8.49
N ALA A 195 22.74 -16.73 8.15
CA ALA A 195 23.86 -15.84 8.27
C ALA A 195 23.69 -14.71 7.26
N ASP A 196 23.40 -13.50 7.75
CA ASP A 196 23.63 -12.27 7.01
C ASP A 196 25.15 -12.15 6.80
N LYS A 197 25.61 -12.73 5.69
CA LYS A 197 26.94 -12.46 5.17
C LYS A 197 26.93 -11.04 4.62
N ASP A 198 27.32 -10.09 5.45
CA ASP A 198 27.73 -8.77 4.99
C ASP A 198 28.94 -8.89 4.04
N ASP A 199 28.89 -8.12 2.95
CA ASP A 199 30.02 -7.65 2.14
C ASP A 199 30.73 -8.54 1.08
N GLU A 200 30.02 -9.36 0.31
CA GLU A 200 30.50 -9.71 -1.05
C GLU A 200 29.40 -9.64 -2.13
N LEU A 201 29.50 -8.60 -2.97
CA LEU A 201 28.98 -8.49 -4.33
C LEU A 201 27.62 -9.17 -4.60
N VAL A 202 26.54 -8.44 -4.30
CA VAL A 202 25.26 -8.66 -5.01
C VAL A 202 25.59 -8.62 -6.51
N PRO A 203 25.44 -9.73 -7.27
CA PRO A 203 25.69 -9.69 -8.70
C PRO A 203 24.73 -8.64 -9.26
N GLY A 204 25.33 -7.56 -9.78
CA GLY A 204 24.59 -6.41 -10.28
C GLY A 204 23.50 -6.86 -11.23
N ASN A 205 22.35 -6.18 -11.16
CA ASN A 205 21.18 -6.47 -11.98
C ASN A 205 21.62 -6.76 -13.45
N PRO A 206 21.47 -7.99 -13.95
CA PRO A 206 22.06 -8.43 -15.21
C PRO A 206 21.48 -7.68 -16.43
N TYR A 207 20.43 -6.90 -16.22
CA TYR A 207 19.80 -6.04 -17.21
C TYR A 207 20.40 -4.63 -17.32
N LEU A 208 21.40 -4.28 -16.49
CA LEU A 208 22.02 -2.93 -16.48
C LEU A 208 23.35 -2.82 -17.24
N GLN A 209 23.80 -3.87 -17.95
CA GLN A 209 25.10 -3.87 -18.63
C GLN A 209 25.07 -3.66 -20.16
N TYR A 210 23.94 -3.24 -20.72
CA TYR A 210 23.91 -2.86 -22.14
C TYR A 210 24.09 -1.34 -22.28
N SER A 211 25.33 -0.91 -22.57
CA SER A 211 25.67 0.39 -23.16
C SER A 211 26.26 0.18 -24.53
#